data_AF-A0A9P3N8Z1-F1
#
_entry.id   AF-A0A9P3N8Z1-F1
#
_cell.length_a   1.000
_cell.length_b   1.000
_cell.length_c   1.000
_cell.angle_alpha   90.00
_cell.angle_beta   90.00
_cell.angle_gamma   90.00
#
_symmetry.space_group_name_H-M   'P 1'
#
loop_
_entity.id
_entity.type
_entity.pdbx_description
1 polymer ?
#
loop_
_entity_poly.entity_id
_entity_poly.type
_entity_poly.pdbx_seq_one_letter_code
_entity_poly.pdbx_strand_id
1 'polypeptide(L)' 'MRLQFSSAYHPQTDGQTKRTNQTMEQLIRTNCPDRNKLEDTLPMLEFSYNNVPSATTNHSPFYLNYGMDQT' A
#
# COMPACT_ATOMS: atom_id res chain seq x y z
N MET A 1 5.57 21.26 8.52
CA MET A 1 5.48 19.81 8.78
C MET A 1 6.21 19.49 10.07
N ARG A 2 5.54 18.86 11.04
CA ARG A 2 6.18 18.37 12.27
C ARG A 2 6.40 16.87 12.09
N LEU A 3 7.65 16.46 11.90
CA LEU A 3 8.02 15.04 11.79
C LEU A 3 7.80 14.39 13.16
N GLN A 4 6.85 13.46 13.24
CA GLN A 4 6.71 12.59 14.40
C GLN A 4 7.46 11.29 14.10
N PHE A 5 8.60 11.09 14.75
CA PHE A 5 9.34 9.84 14.66
C PHE A 5 8.64 8.79 15.51
N SER A 6 8.17 7.70 14.88
CA SER A 6 7.72 6.53 15.61
C SER A 6 8.95 5.83 16.20
N SER A 7 9.02 5.71 17.52
CA SER A 7 10.01 4.84 18.19
C SER A 7 9.67 3.37 17.91
N ALA A 8 10.68 2.51 17.78
CA ALA A 8 10.53 1.06 17.63
C ALA A 8 9.64 0.40 18.71
N TYR A 9 9.43 1.08 19.84
CA TYR A 9 8.62 0.65 20.97
C TYR A 9 7.15 1.11 20.94
N HIS A 10 6.68 1.79 19.88
CA HIS A 10 5.28 2.21 19.77
C HIS A 10 4.56 1.54 18.57
N PRO A 11 4.16 0.26 18.72
CA PRO A 11 3.51 -0.51 17.66
C PRO A 11 2.16 0.05 17.19
N GLN A 12 1.55 0.96 17.96
CA GLN A 12 0.23 1.52 17.65
C GLN A 12 0.26 2.53 16.49
N THR A 13 1.37 3.25 16.27
CA THR A 13 1.49 4.22 15.15
C THR A 13 1.99 3.55 13.88
N ASP A 14 2.89 2.56 13.99
CA ASP A 14 3.52 1.90 12.83
C ASP A 14 2.70 0.68 12.32
N GLY A 15 1.63 0.30 13.02
CA GLY A 15 0.84 -0.89 12.67
C GLY A 15 0.18 -0.82 11.29
N GLN A 16 -0.34 0.35 10.90
CA GLN A 16 -0.94 0.53 9.58
C GLN A 16 0.11 0.44 8.48
N THR A 17 1.23 1.16 8.61
CA THR A 17 2.34 1.11 7.66
C THR A 17 2.89 -0.30 7.50
N LYS A 18 3.11 -1.03 8.60
CA LYS A 18 3.56 -2.43 8.55
C LYS A 18 2.58 -3.33 7.78
N ARG A 19 1.28 -3.17 8.01
CA ARG A 19 0.25 -3.98 7.32
C ARG A 19 0.18 -3.65 5.83
N THR A 20 0.29 -2.38 5.47
CA THR A 20 0.37 -1.94 4.07
C THR A 20 1.60 -2.50 3.39
N ASN A 21 2.78 -2.41 4.02
CA ASN A 21 4.03 -2.94 3.48
C ASN A 21 3.96 -4.45 3.27
N GLN A 22 3.42 -5.21 4.22
CA GLN A 22 3.22 -6.66 4.08
C GLN A 22 2.32 -7.02 2.89
N THR A 23 1.25 -6.26 2.69
CA THR A 23 0.31 -6.49 1.58
C THR A 23 0.98 -6.19 0.23
N MET A 24 1.73 -5.09 0.15
CA MET A 24 2.50 -4.74 -1.05
C MET A 24 3.59 -5.78 -1.36
N GLU A 25 4.30 -6.27 -0.35
CA GLU A 25 5.28 -7.35 -0.53
C GLU A 25 4.63 -8.62 -1.09
N GLN A 26 3.45 -8.99 -0.57
CA GLN A 26 2.71 -10.14 -1.09
C GLN A 26 2.28 -9.92 -2.55
N LEU A 27 1.78 -8.73 -2.87
CA LEU A 27 1.38 -8.37 -4.23
C LEU A 27 2.56 -8.46 -5.21
N ILE A 28 3.73 -7.95 -4.82
CA ILE A 28 4.97 -8.04 -5.59
C ILE A 28 5.40 -9.49 -5.77
N ARG A 29 5.42 -10.30 -4.70
CA ARG A 29 5.85 -11.71 -4.77
C ARG A 29 4.97 -12.55 -5.70
N THR A 30 3.67 -12.28 -5.72
CA THR A 30 2.73 -13.04 -6.57
C THR A 30 2.77 -12.60 -8.03
N ASN A 31 2.96 -11.30 -8.30
CA ASN A 31 2.84 -10.76 -9.67
C ASN A 31 4.18 -10.51 -10.37
N CYS A 32 5.29 -10.40 -9.62
CA CYS A 32 6.62 -10.13 -10.16
C CYS A 32 7.64 -11.16 -9.65
N PRO A 33 7.61 -12.39 -10.20
CA PRO A 33 8.59 -13.42 -9.85
C PRO A 33 10.01 -13.09 -10.34
N ASP A 34 10.14 -12.30 -11.41
CA ASP A 34 11.41 -11.83 -11.95
C ASP A 34 11.78 -10.47 -11.38
N ARG A 35 12.75 -10.45 -10.46
CA ARG A 35 13.21 -9.23 -9.78
C ARG A 35 13.78 -8.18 -10.74
N ASN A 36 14.24 -8.57 -11.93
CA ASN A 36 14.77 -7.62 -12.92
C ASN A 36 13.67 -6.76 -13.54
N LYS A 37 12.40 -7.20 -13.47
CA LYS A 37 11.23 -6.46 -13.97
C LYS A 37 10.50 -5.69 -12.87
N LEU A 38 11.02 -5.70 -11.65
CA LEU A 38 10.36 -5.09 -10.50
C LEU A 38 10.10 -3.61 -10.75
N GLU A 39 11.11 -2.87 -11.22
CA GLU A 39 10.98 -1.43 -11.50
C GLU A 39 9.89 -1.13 -12.54
N ASP A 40 9.81 -1.96 -13.59
CA ASP A 40 8.79 -1.80 -14.64
C ASP A 40 7.37 -2.17 -14.18
N THR A 41 7.26 -3.11 -13.24
CA THR A 41 5.96 -3.62 -12.74
C THR A 41 5.44 -2.85 -11.52
N LEU A 42 6.31 -2.20 -10.76
CA LEU A 42 5.95 -1.45 -9.56
C LEU A 42 4.84 -0.40 -9.79
N PRO A 43 4.89 0.46 -10.83
CA PRO A 43 3.85 1.46 -11.06
C PRO A 43 2.46 0.84 -11.28
N MET A 44 2.41 -0.30 -12.00
CA MET A 44 1.15 -1.00 -12.25
C MET A 44 0.59 -1.63 -10.97
N LEU A 45 1.45 -2.23 -10.14
CA LEU A 45 1.06 -2.83 -8.87
C LEU A 45 0.59 -1.77 -7.86
N GLU A 46 1.29 -0.64 -7.77
CA GLU A 46 0.91 0.49 -6.92
C GLU A 46 -0.45 1.06 -7.33
N PHE A 47 -0.64 1.31 -8.64
CA PHE A 47 -1.91 1.78 -9.18
C PHE A 47 -3.05 0.80 -8.86
N SER A 48 -2.82 -0.50 -9.07
CA SER A 48 -3.81 -1.54 -8.79
C SER A 48 -4.17 -1.58 -7.31
N TYR A 49 -3.18 -1.56 -6.42
CA TYR A 49 -3.42 -1.55 -4.97
C TYR A 49 -4.22 -0.32 -4.52
N ASN A 50 -3.86 0.86 -5.02
CA ASN A 50 -4.53 2.10 -4.63
C ASN A 50 -5.98 2.20 -5.11
N ASN A 51 -6.34 1.48 -6.18
CA ASN A 51 -7.67 1.55 -6.79
C ASN A 51 -8.59 0.36 -6.49
N VAL A 52 -8.07 -0.74 -5.94
CA VAL A 52 -8.90 -1.90 -5.58
C VAL A 52 -9.59 -1.69 -4.23
N PRO A 53 -10.93 -1.83 -4.15
CA PRO A 53 -11.64 -1.75 -2.88
C PRO A 53 -11.21 -2.84 -1.90
N SER A 54 -11.02 -2.46 -0.63
CA SER A 54 -10.83 -3.44 0.44
C SER A 54 -12.15 -4.11 0.79
N ALA A 55 -12.14 -5.44 1.01
CA ALA A 55 -13.34 -6.18 1.42
C ALA A 55 -13.96 -5.67 2.73
N THR A 56 -13.17 -5.06 3.62
CA THR A 56 -13.64 -4.57 4.92
C THR A 56 -14.32 -3.20 4.82
N THR A 57 -13.76 -2.29 4.03
CA THR A 57 -14.25 -0.91 3.92
C THR A 57 -15.12 -0.70 2.68
N ASN A 58 -15.10 -1.64 1.74
CA ASN A 58 -15.72 -1.54 0.42
C ASN A 58 -15.26 -0.31 -0.40
N HIS A 59 -14.14 0.29 -0.02
CA HIS A 59 -13.56 1.49 -0.61
C HIS A 59 -12.08 1.26 -0.94
N SER A 60 -11.60 1.88 -2.02
CA SER A 60 -10.19 1.86 -2.40
C SER A 60 -9.36 2.76 -1.46
N PRO A 61 -8.06 2.46 -1.25
CA PRO A 61 -7.18 3.36 -0.52
C PRO A 61 -7.16 4.78 -1.10
N PHE A 62 -7.24 4.93 -2.42
CA PHE A 62 -7.31 6.21 -3.10
C PHE A 62 -8.58 6.98 -2.71
N TYR A 63 -9.75 6.34 -2.77
CA TYR A 63 -11.01 6.95 -2.35
C TYR A 63 -10.98 7.37 -0.89
N LEU A 64 -10.44 6.54 0.00
CA LEU A 64 -10.35 6.86 1.43
C LEU A 64 -9.43 8.06 1.72
N ASN A 65 -8.43 8.30 0.87
CA ASN A 65 -7.48 9.40 1.05
C ASN A 65 -7.94 10.71 0.40
N TYR A 66 -8.61 10.62 -0.77
CA TYR A 66 -8.95 11.79 -1.60
C TYR A 66 -10.45 12.07 -1.72
N GLY A 67 -11.31 11.14 -1.28
CA GLY A 67 -12.77 11.26 -1.37
C GLY A 67 -13.33 11.16 -2.79
N MET A 68 -12.51 10.75 -3.75
CA MET A 68 -12.87 10.56 -5.15
C MET A 68 -12.18 9.31 -5.68
N ASP A 69 -12.78 8.65 -6.67
CA ASP A 69 -12.12 7.56 -7.40
C ASP A 69 -11.15 8.14 -8.44
N GLN A 70 -10.09 7.39 -8.75
CA GLN A 70 -9.07 7.80 -9.72
C GLN A 70 -9.50 7.56 -11.18
N THR A 71 -10.69 7.00 -11.39
CA THR A 71 -11.25 6.58 -12.69
C THR A 71 -12.33 7.51 -13.22
#